data_AF-A0A2D4EZM6-F1
#
_entry.id   AF-A0A2D4EZM6-F1
#
_cell.length_a   1.000
_cell.length_b   1.000
_cell.length_c   1.000
_cell.angle_alpha   90.00
_cell.angle_beta   90.00
_cell.angle_gamma   90.00
#
_symmetry.space_group_name_H-M   'P 1'
#
loop_
_entity.id
_entity.type
_entity.pdbx_description
1 polymer ?
#
loop_
_entity_poly.entity_id
_entity_poly.type
_entity_poly.pdbx_seq_one_letter_code
_entity_poly.pdbx_strand_id
1 'polypeptide(L)'
;MAPMGIRLSPLGVAVFCLLGLAVLYHLYSGFLAGRFASFFLGGPHALAGSDGLVDLRELLAASVAAAVRGGVEVRRVREGNALHAQVKGKTREGAEEKMTSGDLLSNRKMYFLLKAAFPNVQIKSEEQVDENDPEIIAWDHIIPDDIARQVQPKLVPAESITMWIDPLDATQEYTENLSQYVTTMVCVAVDGKPIVGVIHKPFSRYTGYKVLSLLDVPELNQEKADVYIHVTFIKKWDICAGNAILKALGGRMTTLAGEDITYTGSEVNKDGLIASIKMNHQALIEKLPVLAKTSRNRNAGE
;
A
#
# COMPACT_ATOMS: atom_id res chain seq x y z
N MET A 1 -66.25 -47.84 -19.42
CA MET A 1 -65.72 -46.75 -18.57
C MET A 1 -65.32 -45.61 -19.49
N ALA A 2 -66.09 -44.52 -19.52
CA ALA A 2 -65.75 -43.33 -20.31
C ALA A 2 -64.75 -42.46 -19.52
N PRO A 3 -63.76 -41.82 -20.17
CA PRO A 3 -62.74 -41.05 -19.48
C PRO A 3 -63.35 -39.76 -18.90
N MET A 4 -63.04 -39.51 -17.64
CA MET A 4 -63.51 -38.37 -16.86
C MET A 4 -62.83 -37.10 -17.39
N GLY A 5 -63.55 -36.33 -18.22
CA GLY A 5 -63.07 -35.04 -18.72
C GLY A 5 -63.04 -34.00 -17.61
N ILE A 6 -61.86 -33.53 -17.22
CA ILE A 6 -61.69 -32.42 -16.28
C ILE A 6 -62.26 -31.16 -16.94
N ARG A 7 -63.38 -30.65 -16.43
CA ARG A 7 -63.96 -29.38 -16.85
C ARG A 7 -63.28 -28.24 -16.08
N LEU A 8 -62.32 -27.59 -16.71
CA LEU A 8 -61.69 -26.38 -16.18
C LEU A 8 -62.67 -25.21 -16.29
N SER A 9 -62.86 -24.46 -15.20
CA SER A 9 -63.67 -23.26 -15.23
C SER A 9 -62.94 -22.16 -16.02
N PRO A 10 -63.59 -21.45 -16.96
CA PRO A 10 -62.94 -20.40 -17.74
C PRO A 10 -62.33 -19.31 -16.85
N LEU A 11 -62.99 -19.02 -15.73
CA LEU A 11 -62.53 -18.06 -14.74
C LEU A 11 -61.27 -18.53 -13.99
N GLY A 12 -61.19 -19.82 -13.66
CA GLY A 12 -60.03 -20.40 -12.98
C GLY A 12 -58.79 -20.43 -13.88
N VAL A 13 -58.96 -20.70 -15.17
CA VAL A 13 -57.87 -20.64 -16.16
C VAL A 13 -57.36 -19.20 -16.31
N ALA A 14 -58.27 -18.22 -16.39
CA ALA A 14 -57.89 -16.81 -16.50
C ALA A 14 -57.08 -16.33 -15.28
N VAL A 15 -57.50 -16.69 -14.06
CA VAL A 15 -56.77 -16.35 -12.82
C VAL A 15 -55.40 -17.03 -12.80
N PHE A 16 -55.30 -18.30 -13.21
CA PHE A 16 -54.02 -19.02 -13.25
C PHE A 16 -53.04 -18.40 -14.27
N CYS A 17 -53.52 -17.99 -15.44
CA CYS A 17 -52.72 -17.28 -16.44
C CYS A 17 -52.26 -15.90 -15.93
N LEU A 18 -53.11 -15.15 -15.23
CA LEU A 18 -52.74 -13.85 -14.66
C LEU A 18 -51.68 -13.98 -13.57
N LEU A 19 -51.81 -14.98 -12.68
CA LEU A 19 -50.81 -15.26 -11.66
C LEU A 19 -49.48 -15.72 -12.29
N GLY A 20 -49.54 -16.56 -13.32
CA GLY A 20 -48.35 -16.99 -14.08
C GLY A 20 -47.63 -15.82 -14.75
N LEU A 21 -48.38 -14.90 -15.38
CA LEU A 21 -47.83 -13.68 -15.99
C LEU A 21 -47.26 -12.72 -14.95
N ALA A 22 -47.87 -12.60 -13.78
CA ALA A 22 -47.34 -11.78 -12.68
C ALA A 22 -46.03 -12.33 -12.13
N VAL A 23 -45.91 -13.66 -11.97
CA VAL A 23 -44.67 -14.33 -11.56
C VAL A 23 -43.59 -14.17 -12.63
N LEU A 24 -43.92 -14.38 -13.90
CA LEU A 24 -43.02 -14.13 -15.03
C LEU A 24 -42.54 -12.68 -15.07
N TYR A 25 -43.46 -11.71 -14.91
CA TYR A 25 -43.11 -10.30 -14.83
C TYR A 25 -42.20 -10.00 -13.63
N HIS A 26 -42.45 -10.58 -12.46
CA HIS A 26 -41.61 -10.37 -11.27
C HIS A 26 -40.21 -11.00 -11.43
N LEU A 27 -40.10 -12.16 -12.07
CA LEU A 27 -38.82 -12.78 -12.39
C LEU A 27 -38.06 -11.99 -13.47
N TYR A 28 -38.77 -11.46 -14.47
CA TYR A 28 -38.18 -10.67 -15.56
C TYR A 28 -37.83 -9.25 -15.13
N SER A 29 -38.60 -8.62 -14.24
CA SER A 29 -38.32 -7.30 -13.68
C SER A 29 -37.14 -7.34 -12.72
N GLY A 30 -36.95 -8.42 -11.95
CA GLY A 30 -35.73 -8.65 -11.18
C GLY A 30 -34.49 -8.85 -12.05
N PHE A 31 -34.64 -9.56 -13.18
CA PHE A 31 -33.56 -9.76 -14.15
C PHE A 31 -33.20 -8.47 -14.93
N LEU A 32 -34.20 -7.67 -15.31
CA LEU A 32 -33.96 -6.36 -15.92
C LEU A 32 -33.41 -5.34 -14.93
N ALA A 33 -33.93 -5.27 -13.70
CA ALA A 33 -33.42 -4.35 -12.68
C ALA A 33 -31.97 -4.69 -12.29
N GLY A 34 -31.61 -5.98 -12.23
CA GLY A 34 -30.23 -6.42 -12.05
C GLY A 34 -29.31 -5.98 -13.19
N ARG A 35 -29.75 -6.09 -14.45
CA ARG A 35 -28.97 -5.67 -15.63
C ARG A 35 -28.94 -4.15 -15.85
N PHE A 36 -30.02 -3.44 -15.52
CA PHE A 36 -30.08 -1.98 -15.59
C PHE A 36 -29.30 -1.32 -14.45
N ALA A 37 -29.27 -1.91 -13.25
CA ALA A 37 -28.38 -1.48 -12.17
C ALA A 37 -26.91 -1.67 -12.58
N SER A 38 -26.55 -2.79 -13.23
CA SER A 38 -25.20 -2.98 -13.79
C SER A 38 -24.86 -2.00 -14.92
N PHE A 39 -25.85 -1.46 -15.63
CA PHE A 39 -25.64 -0.56 -16.77
C PHE A 39 -25.68 0.93 -16.40
N PHE A 40 -26.37 1.33 -15.33
CA PHE A 40 -26.46 2.72 -14.87
C PHE A 40 -25.64 3.05 -13.62
N LEU A 41 -25.27 2.05 -12.79
CA LEU A 41 -24.27 2.22 -11.72
C LEU A 41 -22.85 1.84 -12.18
N GLY A 42 -22.71 1.32 -13.39
CA GLY A 42 -21.45 1.31 -14.11
C GLY A 42 -21.16 2.71 -14.64
N GLY A 43 -20.41 3.50 -13.87
CA GLY A 43 -19.70 4.67 -14.41
C GLY A 43 -18.89 4.26 -15.65
N PRO A 44 -18.52 5.22 -16.52
CA PRO A 44 -17.97 4.91 -17.84
C PRO A 44 -16.90 3.84 -17.69
N HIS A 45 -17.11 2.72 -18.37
CA HIS A 45 -16.12 1.67 -18.53
C HIS A 45 -14.76 2.32 -18.77
N ALA A 46 -13.92 2.36 -17.73
CA ALA A 46 -12.49 2.51 -17.87
C ALA A 46 -12.05 1.24 -18.59
N LEU A 47 -12.07 1.34 -19.92
CA LEU A 47 -11.26 0.59 -20.87
C LEU A 47 -10.85 -0.80 -20.38
N ALA A 48 -11.77 -1.76 -20.53
CA ALA A 48 -11.38 -3.13 -20.87
C ALA A 48 -10.63 -3.06 -22.22
N GLY A 49 -9.33 -2.77 -22.12
CA GLY A 49 -8.45 -2.40 -23.24
C GLY A 49 -7.27 -1.49 -22.88
N SER A 50 -6.83 -1.42 -21.60
CA SER A 50 -5.48 -0.94 -21.30
C SER A 50 -4.50 -2.09 -21.47
N ASP A 51 -3.42 -1.85 -22.21
CA ASP A 51 -2.38 -2.76 -22.70
C ASP A 51 -1.50 -3.38 -21.57
N GLY A 52 -2.09 -3.71 -20.42
CA GLY A 52 -1.37 -4.01 -19.19
C GLY A 52 -0.62 -2.80 -18.62
N LEU A 53 -0.80 -1.60 -19.18
CA LEU A 53 -0.07 -0.40 -18.82
C LEU A 53 -0.74 0.36 -17.66
N VAL A 54 0.09 0.98 -16.84
CA VAL A 54 -0.27 1.76 -15.66
C VAL A 54 0.36 3.14 -15.75
N ASP A 55 -0.42 4.21 -15.54
CA ASP A 55 0.10 5.58 -15.45
C ASP A 55 0.70 5.83 -14.07
N LEU A 56 2.01 6.07 -14.02
CA LEU A 56 2.73 6.38 -12.78
C LEU A 56 2.22 7.66 -12.09
N ARG A 57 1.62 8.60 -12.83
CA ARG A 57 1.04 9.81 -12.24
C ARG A 57 -0.23 9.49 -11.46
N GLU A 58 -1.11 8.68 -12.04
CA GLU A 58 -2.31 8.19 -11.37
C GLU A 58 -1.94 7.31 -10.17
N LEU A 59 -0.94 6.45 -10.34
CA LEU A 59 -0.44 5.58 -9.29
C LEU A 59 0.15 6.37 -8.11
N LEU A 60 0.85 7.49 -8.37
CA LEU A 60 1.26 8.42 -7.31
C LEU A 60 0.05 9.01 -6.57
N ALA A 61 -1.00 9.46 -7.28
CA ALA A 61 -2.19 10.02 -6.65
C ALA A 61 -2.91 8.99 -5.75
N ALA A 62 -3.09 7.76 -6.25
CA ALA A 62 -3.66 6.67 -5.48
C ALA A 62 -2.77 6.27 -4.27
N SER A 63 -1.44 6.33 -4.42
CA SER A 63 -0.49 6.07 -3.32
C SER A 63 -0.60 7.11 -2.21
N VAL A 64 -0.78 8.39 -2.56
CA VAL A 64 -1.06 9.47 -1.60
C VAL A 64 -2.38 9.21 -0.88
N ALA A 65 -3.44 8.90 -1.63
CA ALA A 65 -4.74 8.60 -1.04
C ALA A 65 -4.70 7.38 -0.11
N ALA A 66 -3.97 6.33 -0.47
CA ALA A 66 -3.79 5.14 0.35
C ALA A 66 -3.11 5.50 1.68
N ALA A 67 -1.95 6.16 1.63
CA ALA A 67 -1.21 6.56 2.83
C ALA A 67 -2.07 7.46 3.76
N VAL A 68 -2.78 8.44 3.19
CA VAL A 68 -3.67 9.32 3.97
C VAL A 68 -4.82 8.53 4.61
N ARG A 69 -5.48 7.63 3.87
CA ARG A 69 -6.60 6.83 4.41
C ARG A 69 -6.13 5.84 5.48
N GLY A 70 -4.96 5.21 5.29
CA GLY A 70 -4.33 4.37 6.31
C GLY A 70 -4.03 5.19 7.57
N GLY A 71 -3.41 6.35 7.41
CA GLY A 71 -3.13 7.27 8.51
C GLY A 71 -4.38 7.73 9.28
N VAL A 72 -5.51 7.93 8.61
CA VAL A 72 -6.79 8.22 9.30
C VAL A 72 -7.19 7.09 10.25
N GLU A 73 -7.02 5.82 9.85
CA GLU A 73 -7.30 4.69 10.73
C GLU A 73 -6.29 4.59 11.88
N VAL A 74 -4.99 4.80 11.60
CA VAL A 74 -3.95 4.87 12.65
C VAL A 74 -4.32 5.93 13.70
N ARG A 75 -4.68 7.14 13.26
CA ARG A 75 -5.11 8.21 14.17
C ARG A 75 -6.37 7.82 14.95
N ARG A 76 -7.39 7.29 14.26
CA ARG A 76 -8.66 6.86 14.88
C ARG A 76 -8.42 5.84 16.00
N VAL A 77 -7.58 4.83 15.75
CA VAL A 77 -7.26 3.79 16.75
C VAL A 77 -6.57 4.38 17.98
N ARG A 78 -5.60 5.29 17.78
CA ARG A 78 -4.87 5.94 18.87
C ARG A 78 -5.77 6.83 19.71
N GLU A 79 -6.53 7.71 19.07
CA GLU A 79 -7.42 8.66 19.73
C GLU A 79 -8.63 7.96 20.37
N GLY A 80 -9.04 6.81 19.82
CA GLY A 80 -10.09 5.96 20.36
C GLY A 80 -9.66 5.01 21.49
N ASN A 81 -8.38 5.03 21.91
CA ASN A 81 -7.80 4.12 22.89
C ASN A 81 -8.01 2.62 22.56
N ALA A 82 -8.06 2.27 21.28
CA ALA A 82 -8.37 0.93 20.79
C ALA A 82 -7.13 0.18 20.24
N LEU A 83 -5.96 0.38 20.85
CA LEU A 83 -4.69 -0.15 20.31
C LEU A 83 -4.70 -1.67 20.13
N HIS A 84 -5.23 -2.42 21.09
CA HIS A 84 -5.20 -3.89 21.11
C HIS A 84 -3.85 -4.47 20.67
N ALA A 85 -2.76 -4.07 21.36
CA ALA A 85 -1.41 -4.47 21.01
C ALA A 85 -1.16 -5.97 21.25
N GLN A 86 -0.48 -6.59 20.30
CA GLN A 86 -0.06 -7.99 20.31
C GLN A 86 1.43 -8.09 19.96
N VAL A 87 2.08 -9.17 20.38
CA VAL A 87 3.47 -9.47 20.02
C VAL A 87 3.47 -10.39 18.81
N LYS A 88 3.97 -9.89 17.67
CA LYS A 88 4.11 -10.61 16.40
C LYS A 88 5.33 -11.53 16.39
N GLY A 89 6.38 -11.16 17.14
CA GLY A 89 7.61 -11.92 17.23
C GLY A 89 8.65 -11.26 18.14
N LYS A 90 9.91 -11.70 18.00
CA LYS A 90 11.06 -11.06 18.64
C LYS A 90 12.11 -10.75 17.58
N THR A 91 12.73 -9.59 17.69
CA THR A 91 13.92 -9.23 16.92
C THR A 91 15.10 -10.12 17.32
N ARG A 92 16.18 -10.12 16.53
CA ARG A 92 17.42 -10.85 16.89
C ARG A 92 18.04 -10.36 18.20
N GLU A 93 17.76 -9.12 18.59
CA GLU A 93 18.25 -8.50 19.82
C GLU A 93 17.35 -8.81 21.02
N GLY A 94 16.28 -9.58 20.80
CA GLY A 94 15.34 -10.03 21.84
C GLY A 94 14.20 -9.06 22.13
N ALA A 95 14.17 -7.89 21.48
CA ALA A 95 13.06 -6.93 21.60
C ALA A 95 11.78 -7.48 20.96
N GLU A 96 10.63 -7.20 21.58
CA GLU A 96 9.32 -7.61 21.06
C GLU A 96 8.97 -6.81 19.81
N GLU A 97 8.56 -7.52 18.75
CA GLU A 97 7.98 -6.93 17.56
C GLU A 97 6.46 -6.84 17.80
N LYS A 98 5.93 -5.62 17.85
CA LYS A 98 4.54 -5.36 18.21
C LYS A 98 3.68 -5.16 16.96
N MET A 99 2.40 -5.44 17.10
CA MET A 99 1.36 -5.16 16.11
C MET A 99 0.11 -4.68 16.86
N THR A 100 -0.62 -3.74 16.29
CA THR A 100 -1.83 -3.16 16.88
C THR A 100 -3.00 -3.22 15.89
N SER A 101 -4.20 -2.87 16.36
CA SER A 101 -5.34 -2.63 15.45
C SER A 101 -5.07 -1.49 14.46
N GLY A 102 -4.15 -0.57 14.78
CA GLY A 102 -3.71 0.49 13.87
C GLY A 102 -3.05 -0.09 12.63
N ASP A 103 -2.10 -1.01 12.81
CA ASP A 103 -1.39 -1.70 11.73
C ASP A 103 -2.38 -2.46 10.83
N LEU A 104 -3.27 -3.25 11.45
CA LEU A 104 -4.25 -4.07 10.71
C LEU A 104 -5.28 -3.25 9.92
N LEU A 105 -5.89 -2.24 10.56
CA LEU A 105 -6.92 -1.41 9.92
C LEU A 105 -6.32 -0.48 8.85
N SER A 106 -5.13 0.08 9.11
CA SER A 106 -4.40 0.88 8.13
C SER A 106 -4.02 0.04 6.92
N ASN A 107 -3.46 -1.16 7.15
CA ASN A 107 -3.12 -2.10 6.09
C ASN A 107 -4.31 -2.45 5.22
N ARG A 108 -5.44 -2.81 5.84
CA ARG A 108 -6.66 -3.16 5.12
C ARG A 108 -7.11 -2.03 4.18
N LYS A 109 -7.16 -0.79 4.68
CA LYS A 109 -7.52 0.39 3.87
C LYS A 109 -6.56 0.63 2.71
N MET A 110 -5.26 0.57 2.98
CA MET A 110 -4.22 0.83 1.99
C MET A 110 -4.21 -0.24 0.91
N TYR A 111 -4.18 -1.51 1.31
CA TYR A 111 -4.11 -2.65 0.40
C TYR A 111 -5.31 -2.69 -0.53
N PHE A 112 -6.54 -2.65 0.00
CA PHE A 112 -7.72 -2.78 -0.85
C PHE A 112 -7.94 -1.56 -1.74
N LEU A 113 -7.57 -0.35 -1.31
CA LEU A 113 -7.63 0.82 -2.20
C LEU A 113 -6.71 0.64 -3.41
N LEU A 114 -5.46 0.26 -3.15
CA LEU A 114 -4.46 0.07 -4.20
C LEU A 114 -4.79 -1.12 -5.10
N LYS A 115 -5.31 -2.21 -4.52
CA LYS A 115 -5.74 -3.40 -5.26
C LYS A 115 -6.95 -3.11 -6.15
N ALA A 116 -7.90 -2.29 -5.67
CA ALA A 116 -9.04 -1.84 -6.47
C ALA A 116 -8.61 -0.90 -7.61
N ALA A 117 -7.65 0.00 -7.36
CA ALA A 117 -7.13 0.93 -8.36
C ALA A 117 -6.27 0.23 -9.43
N PHE A 118 -5.43 -0.74 -9.03
CA PHE A 118 -4.49 -1.44 -9.91
C PHE A 118 -4.51 -2.96 -9.70
N PRO A 119 -5.54 -3.67 -10.21
CA PRO A 119 -5.73 -5.10 -9.94
C PRO A 119 -4.56 -6.00 -10.35
N ASN A 120 -3.81 -5.60 -11.39
CA ASN A 120 -2.72 -6.38 -11.99
C ASN A 120 -1.33 -6.04 -11.41
N VAL A 121 -1.22 -5.03 -10.54
CA VAL A 121 0.05 -4.64 -9.92
C VAL A 121 0.31 -5.50 -8.69
N GLN A 122 1.56 -5.94 -8.50
CA GLN A 122 1.96 -6.65 -7.29
C GLN A 122 2.03 -5.68 -6.11
N ILE A 123 1.38 -6.03 -5.00
CA ILE A 123 1.42 -5.27 -3.75
C ILE A 123 2.03 -6.17 -2.67
N LYS A 124 3.04 -5.66 -1.96
CA LYS A 124 3.68 -6.29 -0.81
C LYS A 124 3.48 -5.41 0.42
N SER A 125 2.95 -5.98 1.48
CA SER A 125 2.71 -5.30 2.75
C SER A 125 3.49 -5.93 3.88
N GLU A 126 3.85 -5.14 4.88
CA GLU A 126 4.32 -5.65 6.16
C GLU A 126 3.30 -6.56 6.85
N GLU A 127 2.01 -6.21 6.74
CA GLU A 127 0.92 -6.93 7.37
C GLU A 127 0.17 -7.80 6.38
N GLN A 128 -0.12 -9.03 6.78
CA GLN A 128 -0.86 -9.97 5.95
C GLN A 128 -2.31 -9.49 5.77
N VAL A 129 -2.85 -9.67 4.57
CA VAL A 129 -4.25 -9.39 4.24
C VAL A 129 -4.95 -10.70 3.96
N ASP A 130 -6.12 -10.89 4.54
CA ASP A 130 -7.03 -11.98 4.14
C ASP A 130 -7.79 -11.55 2.89
N GLU A 131 -7.40 -12.06 1.73
CA GLU A 131 -8.07 -11.75 0.46
C GLU A 131 -9.49 -12.34 0.36
N ASN A 132 -9.86 -13.27 1.25
CA ASN A 132 -11.22 -13.83 1.28
C ASN A 132 -12.24 -12.93 1.97
N ASP A 133 -11.78 -11.89 2.67
CA ASP A 133 -12.60 -10.86 3.29
C ASP A 133 -12.24 -9.48 2.70
N PRO A 134 -12.64 -9.19 1.45
CA PRO A 134 -12.28 -7.95 0.80
C PRO A 134 -13.03 -6.75 1.37
N GLU A 135 -12.33 -5.63 1.52
CA GLU A 135 -12.98 -4.35 1.75
C GLU A 135 -13.49 -3.76 0.44
N ILE A 136 -14.79 -3.45 0.38
CA ILE A 136 -15.39 -2.77 -0.76
C ILE A 136 -14.99 -1.30 -0.68
N ILE A 137 -13.98 -0.93 -1.48
CA ILE A 137 -13.47 0.43 -1.60
C ILE A 137 -13.27 0.76 -3.07
N ALA A 138 -13.61 1.98 -3.46
CA ALA A 138 -13.37 2.49 -4.79
C ALA A 138 -12.31 3.60 -4.76
N TRP A 139 -11.49 3.62 -5.80
CA TRP A 139 -10.69 4.78 -6.15
C TRP A 139 -11.51 5.67 -7.08
N ASP A 140 -11.51 6.98 -6.84
CA ASP A 140 -12.29 7.94 -7.62
C ASP A 140 -11.55 8.43 -8.87
N HIS A 141 -10.30 7.99 -9.07
CA HIS A 141 -9.42 8.40 -10.15
C HIS A 141 -9.13 9.91 -10.17
N ILE A 142 -9.36 10.60 -9.05
CA ILE A 142 -9.09 12.03 -8.93
C ILE A 142 -7.61 12.23 -8.66
N ILE A 143 -6.94 12.91 -9.58
CA ILE A 143 -5.54 13.34 -9.41
C ILE A 143 -5.55 14.75 -8.83
N PRO A 144 -4.98 14.98 -7.63
CA PRO A 144 -4.82 16.32 -7.06
C PRO A 144 -4.13 17.32 -8.01
N ASP A 145 -4.59 18.58 -8.01
CA ASP A 145 -4.12 19.63 -8.94
C ASP A 145 -2.62 19.91 -8.86
N ASP A 146 -2.03 19.77 -7.68
CA ASP A 146 -0.58 19.91 -7.47
C ASP A 146 0.19 18.78 -8.17
N ILE A 147 -0.26 17.54 -8.06
CA ILE A 147 0.30 16.39 -8.78
C ILE A 147 0.07 16.54 -10.29
N ALA A 148 -1.15 16.89 -10.71
CA ALA A 148 -1.51 17.01 -12.12
C ALA A 148 -0.66 18.05 -12.87
N ARG A 149 -0.25 19.14 -12.18
CA ARG A 149 0.59 20.21 -12.74
C ARG A 149 2.08 19.90 -12.72
N GLN A 150 2.57 19.18 -11.72
CA GLN A 150 4.01 18.97 -11.49
C GLN A 150 4.53 17.65 -12.07
N VAL A 151 3.66 16.65 -12.22
CA VAL A 151 4.02 15.30 -12.63
C VAL A 151 3.43 15.00 -14.00
N GLN A 152 4.27 14.60 -14.95
CA GLN A 152 3.82 14.17 -16.27
C GLN A 152 3.36 12.70 -16.23
N PRO A 153 2.33 12.33 -17.02
CA PRO A 153 1.94 10.93 -17.18
C PRO A 153 3.11 10.10 -17.72
N LYS A 154 3.27 8.89 -17.20
CA LYS A 154 4.21 7.91 -17.74
C LYS A 154 3.62 6.52 -17.62
N LEU A 155 3.36 5.90 -18.76
CA LEU A 155 2.85 4.54 -18.84
C LEU A 155 3.98 3.53 -18.68
N VAL A 156 3.78 2.54 -17.83
CA VAL A 156 4.68 1.40 -17.64
C VAL A 156 3.88 0.09 -17.52
N PRO A 157 4.44 -1.06 -17.88
CA PRO A 157 3.73 -2.34 -17.73
C PRO A 157 3.49 -2.70 -16.26
N ALA A 158 2.30 -3.20 -15.95
CA ALA A 158 1.89 -3.56 -14.59
C ALA A 158 2.82 -4.61 -13.97
N GLU A 159 3.30 -5.57 -14.77
CA GLU A 159 4.20 -6.63 -14.34
C GLU A 159 5.60 -6.14 -13.93
N SER A 160 6.00 -4.95 -14.42
CA SER A 160 7.25 -4.29 -14.03
C SER A 160 7.14 -3.59 -12.68
N ILE A 161 5.92 -3.43 -12.14
CA ILE A 161 5.63 -2.64 -10.94
C ILE A 161 5.52 -3.56 -9.72
N THR A 162 6.21 -3.19 -8.65
CA THR A 162 5.97 -3.70 -7.30
C THR A 162 5.69 -2.53 -6.36
N MET A 163 4.54 -2.57 -5.70
CA MET A 163 4.20 -1.64 -4.63
C MET A 163 4.58 -2.24 -3.28
N TRP A 164 5.19 -1.42 -2.42
CA TRP A 164 5.53 -1.77 -1.06
C TRP A 164 4.77 -0.85 -0.11
N ILE A 165 4.04 -1.41 0.84
CA ILE A 165 3.31 -0.66 1.84
C ILE A 165 3.78 -1.00 3.25
N ASP A 166 4.00 0.05 4.03
CA ASP A 166 4.17 0.01 5.47
C ASP A 166 2.95 0.72 6.06
N PRO A 167 2.00 -0.03 6.64
CA PRO A 167 0.74 0.53 7.10
C PRO A 167 0.89 1.32 8.41
N LEU A 168 1.98 1.14 9.16
CA LEU A 168 2.28 1.85 10.39
C LEU A 168 3.77 1.64 10.75
N ASP A 169 4.65 2.56 10.32
CA ASP A 169 6.05 2.55 10.79
C ASP A 169 6.11 3.13 12.19
N ALA A 170 7.03 2.61 13.00
CA ALA A 170 7.21 2.95 14.41
C ALA A 170 6.08 2.46 15.34
N THR A 171 5.64 1.20 15.20
CA THR A 171 4.61 0.57 16.05
C THR A 171 4.96 0.58 17.54
N GLN A 172 6.25 0.47 17.89
CA GLN A 172 6.69 0.57 19.29
C GLN A 172 6.39 1.96 19.86
N GLU A 173 6.88 3.01 19.20
CA GLU A 173 6.66 4.41 19.53
C GLU A 173 5.17 4.74 19.57
N TYR A 174 4.42 4.19 18.60
CA TYR A 174 2.98 4.29 18.56
C TYR A 174 2.33 3.74 19.82
N THR A 175 2.79 2.62 20.37
CA THR A 175 2.25 2.07 21.64
C THR A 175 2.61 2.95 22.84
N GLU A 176 3.77 3.59 22.82
CA GLU A 176 4.33 4.43 23.90
C GLU A 176 3.86 5.89 23.89
N ASN A 177 2.87 6.23 23.06
CA ASN A 177 2.37 7.60 22.88
C ASN A 177 3.34 8.57 22.20
N LEU A 178 4.37 8.07 21.53
CA LEU A 178 5.31 8.86 20.75
C LEU A 178 4.82 9.00 19.30
N SER A 179 3.57 9.47 19.17
CA SER A 179 2.82 9.52 17.91
C SER A 179 3.47 10.38 16.81
N GLN A 180 4.37 11.30 17.18
CA GLN A 180 5.12 12.14 16.25
C GLN A 180 6.05 11.37 15.30
N TYR A 181 6.43 10.13 15.64
CA TYR A 181 7.29 9.28 14.83
C TYR A 181 6.54 8.36 13.87
N VAL A 182 5.22 8.28 14.02
CA VAL A 182 4.40 7.32 13.29
C VAL A 182 4.18 7.77 11.87
N THR A 183 4.38 6.87 10.93
CA THR A 183 4.11 7.12 9.51
C THR A 183 3.34 6.00 8.84
N THR A 184 2.77 6.28 7.68
CA THR A 184 2.23 5.30 6.75
C THR A 184 2.92 5.52 5.41
N MET A 185 3.40 4.46 4.77
CA MET A 185 4.25 4.58 3.59
C MET A 185 3.75 3.76 2.43
N VAL A 186 3.91 4.32 1.23
CA VAL A 186 3.72 3.61 -0.03
C VAL A 186 4.95 3.88 -0.88
N CYS A 187 5.54 2.82 -1.43
CA CYS A 187 6.58 2.91 -2.43
C CYS A 187 6.19 2.17 -3.69
N VAL A 188 6.70 2.65 -4.82
CA VAL A 188 6.50 2.06 -6.13
C VAL A 188 7.85 1.84 -6.74
N ALA A 189 8.16 0.58 -6.97
CA ALA A 189 9.35 0.17 -7.68
C ALA A 189 8.98 -0.24 -9.12
N VAL A 190 9.72 0.27 -10.09
CA VAL A 190 9.64 -0.16 -11.50
C VAL A 190 10.94 -0.87 -11.83
N ASP A 191 10.87 -2.12 -12.27
CA ASP A 191 12.04 -2.99 -12.50
C ASP A 191 12.97 -3.06 -11.28
N GLY A 192 12.37 -3.08 -10.08
CA GLY A 192 13.09 -3.09 -8.81
C GLY A 192 13.77 -1.78 -8.42
N LYS A 193 13.61 -0.70 -9.19
CA LYS A 193 14.13 0.64 -8.84
C LYS A 193 13.01 1.46 -8.20
N PRO A 194 13.24 2.10 -7.04
CA PRO A 194 12.21 2.90 -6.39
C PRO A 194 12.02 4.22 -7.17
N ILE A 195 10.81 4.45 -7.68
CA ILE A 195 10.47 5.61 -8.53
C ILE A 195 9.52 6.57 -7.82
N VAL A 196 8.57 6.05 -7.05
CA VAL A 196 7.64 6.85 -6.24
C VAL A 196 7.77 6.45 -4.78
N GLY A 197 7.80 7.45 -3.90
CA GLY A 197 7.75 7.27 -2.45
C GLY A 197 6.78 8.27 -1.83
N VAL A 198 5.85 7.77 -1.04
CA VAL A 198 4.90 8.53 -0.24
C VAL A 198 5.11 8.14 1.21
N ILE A 199 5.24 9.13 2.09
CA ILE A 199 5.36 8.89 3.53
C ILE A 199 4.48 9.88 4.26
N HIS A 200 3.36 9.44 4.81
CA HIS A 200 2.39 10.30 5.48
C HIS A 200 2.54 10.21 7.01
N LYS A 201 2.59 11.34 7.74
CA LYS A 201 2.61 11.35 9.22
C LYS A 201 1.19 11.58 9.73
N PRO A 202 0.53 10.57 10.31
CA PRO A 202 -0.85 10.69 10.75
C PRO A 202 -1.07 11.66 11.91
N PHE A 203 -0.04 12.11 12.62
CA PHE A 203 -0.18 13.00 13.78
C PHE A 203 0.49 14.37 13.59
N SER A 204 1.06 14.61 12.41
CA SER A 204 1.51 15.94 11.98
C SER A 204 0.58 16.46 10.88
N ARG A 205 0.66 17.76 10.59
CA ARG A 205 0.07 18.34 9.37
C ARG A 205 0.95 18.08 8.13
N TYR A 206 2.12 17.46 8.31
CA TYR A 206 3.12 17.22 7.27
C TYR A 206 3.31 15.71 7.00
N THR A 207 3.87 15.36 5.85
CA THR A 207 4.02 13.97 5.34
C THR A 207 5.52 13.72 5.16
N GLY A 208 6.14 12.83 5.96
CA GLY A 208 7.53 12.36 5.80
C GLY A 208 8.07 11.45 6.93
N TYR A 209 9.05 10.52 6.72
CA TYR A 209 10.18 10.13 7.62
C TYR A 209 11.07 8.88 7.28
N LYS A 210 12.09 8.63 8.14
CA LYS A 210 13.34 7.80 8.09
C LYS A 210 14.51 8.38 7.27
N VAL A 211 14.35 8.55 5.97
CA VAL A 211 15.44 9.10 5.09
C VAL A 211 15.37 10.62 4.95
N LEU A 212 14.24 11.22 5.33
CA LEU A 212 14.00 12.67 5.26
C LEU A 212 14.74 13.49 6.32
N SER A 213 15.35 12.91 7.37
CA SER A 213 16.28 13.65 8.25
C SER A 213 17.50 14.16 7.48
N LEU A 214 17.79 13.57 6.31
CA LEU A 214 18.78 14.05 5.35
C LEU A 214 18.31 15.27 4.56
N LEU A 215 17.01 15.58 4.58
CA LEU A 215 16.38 16.57 3.72
C LEU A 215 16.02 17.81 4.53
N ASP A 216 16.25 18.99 3.93
CA ASP A 216 15.86 20.27 4.54
C ASP A 216 14.35 20.45 4.44
N VAL A 217 13.60 19.78 5.31
CA VAL A 217 12.15 19.95 5.44
C VAL A 217 11.87 21.16 6.36
N PRO A 218 10.91 22.05 6.03
CA PRO A 218 10.63 23.28 6.80
C PRO A 218 10.07 23.09 8.23
N GLU A 219 10.15 21.91 8.83
CA GLU A 219 9.62 21.65 10.17
C GLU A 219 10.60 22.17 11.25
N LEU A 220 10.09 23.00 12.17
CA LEU A 220 10.88 23.78 13.14
C LEU A 220 11.67 22.95 14.18
N ASN A 221 11.46 21.63 14.26
CA ASN A 221 12.09 20.75 15.26
C ASN A 221 12.59 19.42 14.67
N GLN A 222 12.81 19.36 13.35
CA GLN A 222 13.33 18.14 12.72
C GLN A 222 14.83 17.99 12.98
N GLU A 223 15.23 16.83 13.51
CA GLU A 223 16.64 16.43 13.59
C GLU A 223 17.23 16.36 12.18
N LYS A 224 18.32 17.12 11.98
CA LYS A 224 19.09 17.12 10.73
C LYS A 224 20.20 16.09 10.83
N ALA A 225 20.30 15.24 9.83
CA ALA A 225 21.39 14.29 9.68
C ALA A 225 22.02 14.45 8.29
N ASP A 226 23.32 14.21 8.16
CA ASP A 226 24.01 14.25 6.85
C ASP A 226 24.11 12.86 6.21
N VAL A 227 24.09 11.81 7.04
CA VAL A 227 24.22 10.40 6.65
C VAL A 227 23.35 9.53 7.55
N TYR A 228 22.67 8.53 6.98
CA TYR A 228 21.99 7.47 7.72
C TYR A 228 22.64 6.12 7.39
N ILE A 229 22.99 5.35 8.42
CA ILE A 229 23.65 4.04 8.29
C ILE A 229 22.88 3.02 9.11
N HIS A 230 22.51 1.91 8.48
CA HIS A 230 21.89 0.77 9.13
C HIS A 230 22.71 -0.48 8.81
N VAL A 231 23.11 -1.24 9.83
CA VAL A 231 24.08 -2.35 9.65
C VAL A 231 23.40 -3.72 9.64
N THR A 232 22.21 -3.83 10.22
CA THR A 232 21.47 -5.08 10.30
C THR A 232 20.52 -5.25 9.11
N PHE A 233 19.74 -6.32 9.13
CA PHE A 233 18.67 -6.49 8.14
C PHE A 233 17.60 -5.42 8.34
N ILE A 234 16.99 -5.01 7.24
CA ILE A 234 15.88 -4.05 7.22
C ILE A 234 14.89 -4.50 6.16
N LYS A 235 13.59 -4.26 6.40
CA LYS A 235 12.57 -4.66 5.43
C LYS A 235 12.51 -3.65 4.31
N LYS A 236 12.06 -4.10 3.15
CA LYS A 236 11.98 -3.24 1.96
C LYS A 236 10.90 -2.18 2.07
N TRP A 237 9.78 -2.48 2.73
CA TRP A 237 8.73 -1.50 3.01
C TRP A 237 9.24 -0.33 3.87
N ASP A 238 10.11 -0.58 4.86
CA ASP A 238 10.72 0.46 5.72
C ASP A 238 11.57 1.51 4.97
N ILE A 239 12.17 1.13 3.83
CA ILE A 239 13.22 1.95 3.17
C ILE A 239 12.86 2.38 1.75
N CYS A 240 11.91 1.72 1.10
CA CYS A 240 11.63 1.94 -0.32
C CYS A 240 11.17 3.37 -0.58
N ALA A 241 10.18 3.85 0.17
CA ALA A 241 9.63 5.19 -0.03
C ALA A 241 10.70 6.26 0.24
N GLY A 242 11.48 6.09 1.31
CA GLY A 242 12.60 6.96 1.63
C GLY A 242 13.70 6.97 0.55
N ASN A 243 14.00 5.81 -0.06
CA ASN A 243 14.97 5.71 -1.16
C ASN A 243 14.49 6.47 -2.41
N ALA A 244 13.21 6.31 -2.80
CA ALA A 244 12.64 7.03 -3.94
C ALA A 244 12.77 8.55 -3.77
N ILE A 245 12.37 9.07 -2.59
CA ILE A 245 12.42 10.50 -2.27
C ILE A 245 13.88 11.00 -2.25
N LEU A 246 14.77 10.25 -1.60
CA LEU A 246 16.19 10.60 -1.53
C LEU A 246 16.81 10.70 -2.93
N LYS A 247 16.56 9.71 -3.79
CA LYS A 247 17.05 9.71 -5.18
C LYS A 247 16.49 10.88 -5.98
N ALA A 248 15.20 11.22 -5.81
CA ALA A 248 14.58 12.37 -6.48
C ALA A 248 15.25 13.71 -6.09
N LEU A 249 15.83 13.79 -4.89
CA LEU A 249 16.54 14.97 -4.39
C LEU A 249 18.05 14.93 -4.64
N GLY A 250 18.54 13.98 -5.44
CA GLY A 250 19.95 13.83 -5.79
C GLY A 250 20.81 13.15 -4.72
N GLY A 251 20.18 12.54 -3.71
CA GLY A 251 20.85 11.67 -2.75
C GLY A 251 21.03 10.24 -3.26
N ARG A 252 21.68 9.40 -2.46
CA ARG A 252 21.94 7.99 -2.77
C ARG A 252 21.69 7.12 -1.55
N MET A 253 21.05 5.97 -1.77
CA MET A 253 20.93 4.89 -0.81
C MET A 253 21.41 3.59 -1.46
N THR A 254 22.40 2.95 -0.85
CA THR A 254 22.99 1.69 -1.30
C THR A 254 23.13 0.73 -0.13
N THR A 255 23.47 -0.53 -0.41
CA THR A 255 24.00 -1.43 0.62
C THR A 255 25.30 -0.86 1.21
N LEU A 256 25.80 -1.44 2.31
CA LEU A 256 27.10 -1.06 2.87
C LEU A 256 28.28 -1.37 1.93
N ALA A 257 28.07 -2.20 0.91
CA ALA A 257 29.05 -2.49 -0.15
C ALA A 257 28.99 -1.48 -1.32
N GLY A 258 28.05 -0.53 -1.29
CA GLY A 258 27.86 0.44 -2.37
C GLY A 258 26.97 -0.04 -3.51
N GLU A 259 26.31 -1.18 -3.37
CA GLU A 259 25.42 -1.75 -4.38
C GLU A 259 24.02 -1.13 -4.30
N ASP A 260 23.37 -0.92 -5.45
CA ASP A 260 21.98 -0.44 -5.46
C ASP A 260 21.05 -1.47 -4.79
N ILE A 261 20.20 -0.98 -3.89
CA ILE A 261 19.16 -1.81 -3.27
C ILE A 261 18.05 -2.03 -4.29
N THR A 262 17.81 -3.29 -4.65
CA THR A 262 16.69 -3.68 -5.52
C THR A 262 15.43 -3.96 -4.70
N TYR A 263 14.28 -3.58 -5.24
CA TYR A 263 12.96 -3.77 -4.65
C TYR A 263 12.16 -4.90 -5.32
N THR A 264 12.85 -5.88 -5.92
CA THR A 264 12.28 -7.15 -6.41
C THR A 264 12.59 -8.32 -5.47
N GLY A 265 11.82 -9.40 -5.57
CA GLY A 265 12.13 -10.66 -4.88
C GLY A 265 11.93 -10.61 -3.36
N SER A 266 12.98 -10.96 -2.61
CA SER A 266 12.95 -11.05 -1.14
C SER A 266 12.56 -9.73 -0.49
N GLU A 267 11.86 -9.79 0.65
CA GLU A 267 11.35 -8.63 1.40
C GLU A 267 12.39 -8.04 2.36
N VAL A 268 13.53 -8.71 2.52
CA VAL A 268 14.58 -8.34 3.46
C VAL A 268 15.82 -7.90 2.71
N ASN A 269 16.31 -6.71 3.02
CA ASN A 269 17.68 -6.29 2.69
C ASN A 269 18.61 -6.73 3.82
N LYS A 270 19.57 -7.62 3.55
CA LYS A 270 20.44 -8.23 4.58
C LYS A 270 21.79 -7.53 4.73
N ASP A 271 22.18 -6.73 3.75
CA ASP A 271 23.55 -6.20 3.61
C ASP A 271 23.72 -4.84 4.28
N GLY A 272 22.79 -4.46 5.16
CA GLY A 272 22.66 -3.11 5.69
C GLY A 272 22.41 -2.08 4.59
N LEU A 273 22.44 -0.80 4.96
CA LEU A 273 22.41 0.30 4.01
C LEU A 273 23.17 1.51 4.51
N ILE A 274 23.58 2.34 3.57
CA ILE A 274 24.02 3.71 3.79
C ILE A 274 23.19 4.62 2.89
N ALA A 275 22.72 5.73 3.44
CA ALA A 275 22.04 6.80 2.74
C ALA A 275 22.75 8.13 2.99
N SER A 276 22.94 8.92 1.94
CA SER A 276 23.52 10.26 2.05
C SER A 276 22.97 11.20 0.98
N ILE A 277 23.03 12.50 1.24
CA ILE A 277 22.69 13.56 0.28
C ILE A 277 23.68 14.72 0.44
N LYS A 278 23.96 15.45 -0.64
CA LYS A 278 24.93 16.58 -0.63
C LYS A 278 26.36 16.21 -0.17
N MET A 279 26.66 14.91 -0.05
CA MET A 279 27.98 14.37 0.33
C MET A 279 28.52 13.42 -0.76
N ASN A 280 29.84 13.21 -0.77
CA ASN A 280 30.46 12.19 -1.61
C ASN A 280 30.14 10.79 -1.07
N HIS A 281 29.05 10.21 -1.56
CA HIS A 281 28.58 8.88 -1.16
C HIS A 281 29.63 7.78 -1.31
N GLN A 282 30.42 7.82 -2.40
CA GLN A 282 31.49 6.85 -2.64
C GLN A 282 32.60 6.98 -1.60
N ALA A 283 33.01 8.21 -1.27
CA ALA A 283 33.98 8.43 -0.21
C ALA A 283 33.46 8.00 1.17
N LEU A 284 32.15 8.08 1.44
CA LEU A 284 31.56 7.55 2.66
C LEU A 284 31.66 6.01 2.69
N ILE A 285 31.33 5.34 1.59
CA ILE A 285 31.46 3.88 1.47
C ILE A 285 32.92 3.44 1.66
N GLU A 286 33.87 4.12 1.02
CA GLU A 286 35.31 3.83 1.16
C GLU A 286 35.82 4.07 2.58
N LYS A 287 35.25 5.06 3.26
CA LYS A 287 35.57 5.38 4.66
C LYS A 287 34.85 4.49 5.65
N LEU A 288 33.84 3.70 5.26
CA LEU A 288 33.25 2.70 6.16
C LEU A 288 34.28 1.60 6.40
N PRO A 289 34.95 1.56 7.57
CA PRO A 289 35.98 0.58 7.85
C PRO A 289 35.34 -0.64 8.53
N VAL A 290 35.65 -1.85 8.06
CA VAL A 290 35.71 -3.09 8.89
C VAL A 290 34.41 -3.64 9.49
N LEU A 291 33.29 -2.91 9.60
CA LEU A 291 32.04 -3.43 10.20
C LEU A 291 31.48 -4.66 9.45
N ALA A 292 31.63 -4.69 8.13
CA ALA A 292 31.23 -5.82 7.29
C ALA A 292 32.18 -7.05 7.37
N LYS A 293 33.43 -6.88 7.85
CA LYS A 293 34.38 -7.99 8.03
C LYS A 293 34.14 -8.76 9.33
N THR A 294 33.51 -8.14 10.33
CA THR A 294 33.26 -8.77 11.65
C THR A 294 31.95 -9.58 11.73
N SER A 295 31.05 -9.50 10.73
CA SER A 295 29.87 -10.37 10.64
C SER A 295 30.13 -11.64 9.83
N ARG A 296 31.01 -11.59 8.82
CA ARG A 296 31.39 -12.77 8.02
C ARG A 296 32.34 -13.73 8.76
N ASN A 297 33.23 -13.21 9.62
CA ASN A 297 34.19 -14.06 10.35
C ASN A 297 33.62 -14.80 11.57
N ARG A 298 32.36 -14.57 11.96
CA ARG A 298 31.71 -15.32 13.06
C ARG A 298 31.00 -16.61 12.61
N ASN A 299 30.79 -16.79 11.30
CA ASN A 299 30.11 -17.98 10.74
C ASN A 299 31.06 -18.92 9.98
N ALA A 300 32.38 -18.71 10.08
CA ALA A 300 33.40 -19.54 9.44
C ALA A 300 34.24 -20.34 10.46
N GLY A 301 33.76 -20.43 11.71
CA GLY A 301 34.47 -21.02 12.83
C GLY A 301 33.57 -21.70 13.86
N GLU A 302 32.51 -22.37 13.40
CA GLU A 302 31.79 -23.44 14.13
C GLU A 302 31.52 -24.60 13.17
#